data_AF-A0A2A8HJ62-F1
#
_entry.id   AF-A0A2A8HJ62-F1
#
_cell.length_a   1.000
_cell.length_b   1.000
_cell.length_c   1.000
_cell.angle_alpha   90.00
_cell.angle_beta   90.00
_cell.angle_gamma   90.00
#
_symmetry.space_group_name_H-M   'P 1'
#
loop_
_entity.id
_entity.type
_entity.pdbx_description
1 polymer ?
#
loop_
_entity_poly.entity_id
_entity_poly.type
_entity_poly.pdbx_seq_one_letter_code
_entity_poly.pdbx_strand_id
1 'polypeptide(L)' 'MRVFFRSESGELILDSKNEDVASLMAVLRETNSIKIGLFNYDVKKYKLEYYRHPKNEEPEKELNIILERNYNDQ' A
#
# COMPACT_ATOMS: atom_id res chain seq x y z
N MET A 1 -9.93 -1.49 -6.30
CA MET A 1 -9.24 -2.49 -5.46
C MET A 1 -8.91 -1.84 -4.11
N ARG A 2 -8.94 -2.60 -3.00
CA ARG A 2 -8.51 -2.08 -1.71
C ARG A 2 -6.98 -2.10 -1.64
N VAL A 3 -6.41 -1.04 -1.08
CA VAL A 3 -4.96 -0.82 -0.97
C VAL A 3 -4.65 -0.43 0.47
N PHE A 4 -3.80 -1.22 1.11
CA PHE A 4 -3.33 -0.97 2.47
C PHE A 4 -1.90 -0.49 2.45
N PHE A 5 -1.65 0.63 3.08
CA PHE A 5 -0.31 1.09 3.40
C PHE A 5 0.00 0.68 4.83
N ARG A 6 1.08 -0.07 5.02
CA ARG A 6 1.46 -0.62 6.33
C ARG A 6 2.91 -0.30 6.66
N SER A 7 3.22 -0.18 7.93
CA SER A 7 4.61 -0.13 8.38
C SER A 7 5.30 -1.48 8.17
N GLU A 8 6.62 -1.53 8.32
CA GLU A 8 7.35 -2.81 8.35
C GLU A 8 6.92 -3.74 9.49
N SER A 9 6.40 -3.21 10.60
CA SER A 9 5.83 -4.00 11.70
C SER A 9 4.41 -4.52 11.41
N GLY A 10 3.82 -4.17 10.25
CA GLY A 10 2.48 -4.58 9.83
C GLY A 10 1.35 -3.68 10.30
N GLU A 11 1.66 -2.62 11.07
CA GLU A 11 0.69 -1.62 11.51
C GLU A 11 0.05 -0.93 10.31
N LEU A 12 -1.27 -0.75 10.34
CA LEU A 12 -2.01 -0.08 9.28
C LEU A 12 -1.78 1.44 9.36
N ILE A 13 -1.23 2.02 8.31
CA ILE A 13 -1.03 3.47 8.18
C ILE A 13 -2.23 4.12 7.47
N LEU A 14 -2.66 3.53 6.35
CA LEU A 14 -3.78 4.03 5.54
C LEU A 14 -4.51 2.88 4.84
N ASP A 15 -5.83 2.91 4.89
CA ASP A 15 -6.73 2.08 4.07
C ASP A 15 -7.37 2.95 2.99
N SER A 16 -7.24 2.52 1.74
CA SER A 16 -7.75 3.26 0.59
C SER A 16 -8.36 2.33 -0.44
N LYS A 17 -9.30 2.85 -1.23
CA LYS A 17 -9.81 2.19 -2.43
C LYS A 17 -9.26 2.92 -3.65
N ASN A 18 -8.58 2.19 -4.54
CA ASN A 18 -8.03 2.74 -5.78
C ASN A 18 -8.53 1.93 -6.99
N GLU A 19 -9.11 2.61 -7.96
CA GLU A 19 -9.65 2.00 -9.19
C GLU A 19 -8.56 1.74 -10.23
N ASP A 20 -7.49 2.53 -10.22
CA ASP A 20 -6.34 2.41 -11.11
C ASP A 20 -5.05 2.08 -10.34
N VAL A 21 -4.96 0.82 -9.92
CA VAL A 21 -3.79 0.34 -9.19
C VAL A 21 -2.54 0.22 -10.08
N ALA A 22 -2.72 0.05 -11.39
CA ALA A 22 -1.59 -0.04 -12.31
C ALA A 22 -0.80 1.27 -12.33
N SER A 23 -1.50 2.40 -12.47
CA SER A 23 -0.88 3.73 -12.42
C SER A 23 -0.28 4.03 -11.05
N LEU A 24 -0.98 3.68 -9.95
CA LEU A 24 -0.44 3.84 -8.59
C LEU A 24 0.92 3.10 -8.45
N MET A 25 0.97 1.84 -8.87
CA MET A 25 2.19 1.03 -8.79
C MET A 25 3.31 1.60 -9.66
N ALA A 26 2.99 2.13 -10.84
CA ALA A 26 3.98 2.76 -11.71
C ALA A 26 4.60 4.00 -11.05
N VAL A 27 3.78 4.89 -10.48
CA VAL A 27 4.25 6.09 -9.78
C VAL A 27 5.11 5.71 -8.58
N LEU A 28 4.65 4.79 -7.72
CA LEU A 28 5.39 4.43 -6.50
C LEU A 28 6.73 3.74 -6.79
N ARG A 29 6.84 2.98 -7.88
CA ARG A 29 8.11 2.38 -8.32
C ARG A 29 9.11 3.43 -8.79
N GLU A 30 8.63 4.49 -9.42
CA GLU A 30 9.49 5.58 -9.89
C GLU A 30 9.93 6.47 -8.74
N THR A 31 8.99 6.89 -7.87
CA THR A 31 9.29 7.82 -6.78
C THR A 31 9.96 7.18 -5.58
N ASN A 32 9.77 5.87 -5.37
CA ASN A 32 10.18 5.09 -4.19
C ASN A 32 9.79 5.71 -2.84
N SER A 33 8.89 6.69 -2.86
CA SER A 33 8.47 7.47 -1.70
C SER A 33 7.06 8.00 -1.88
N ILE A 34 6.39 8.23 -0.77
CA ILE A 34 5.03 8.76 -0.71
C ILE A 34 4.87 9.64 0.54
N LYS A 35 4.14 10.75 0.41
CA LYS A 35 3.72 11.57 1.53
C LYS A 35 2.31 11.20 1.96
N ILE A 36 2.14 10.84 3.23
CA ILE A 36 0.83 10.55 3.83
C ILE A 36 0.65 11.50 5.02
N GLY A 37 -0.32 12.40 4.91
CA GLY A 37 -0.52 13.47 5.89
C GLY A 37 0.73 14.36 6.01
N LEU A 38 1.30 14.39 7.21
CA LEU A 38 2.48 15.21 7.53
C LEU A 38 3.81 14.45 7.41
N PHE A 39 3.81 13.19 7.02
CA PHE A 39 5.00 12.34 7.06
C PHE A 39 5.35 11.81 5.67
N ASN A 40 6.64 11.82 5.36
CA ASN A 40 7.18 11.11 4.21
C ASN A 40 7.51 9.67 4.59
N TYR A 41 7.31 8.78 3.62
CA TYR A 41 7.58 7.36 3.74
C TYR A 41 8.31 6.87 2.51
N ASP A 42 9.28 5.99 2.73
CA ASP A 42 9.91 5.22 1.67
C ASP A 42 9.09 3.97 1.39
N VAL A 43 8.91 3.64 0.12
CA VAL A 43 8.23 2.40 -0.28
C VAL A 43 9.24 1.27 -0.30
N LYS A 44 9.06 0.28 0.58
CA LYS A 44 9.99 -0.85 0.72
C LYS A 44 9.57 -2.06 -0.08
N LYS A 45 8.29 -2.44 -0.01
CA LYS A 45 7.77 -3.67 -0.62
C LYS A 45 6.33 -3.51 -1.08
N TYR A 46 5.97 -4.34 -2.05
CA TYR A 46 4.61 -4.49 -2.55
C TYR A 46 4.21 -5.96 -2.42
N LYS A 47 3.00 -6.23 -1.92
CA LYS A 47 2.46 -7.57 -1.78
C LYS A 47 1.00 -7.58 -2.22
N LEU A 48 0.74 -8.20 -3.37
CA LEU A 48 -0.62 -8.47 -3.83
C LEU A 48 -1.10 -9.76 -3.16
N GLU A 49 -2.21 -9.68 -2.45
CA GLU A 49 -2.80 -10.81 -1.74
C GLU A 49 -4.17 -11.12 -2.34
N TYR A 50 -4.44 -12.42 -2.46
CA TYR A 50 -5.73 -12.95 -2.89
C TYR A 50 -6.28 -13.77 -1.74
N TYR A 51 -7.52 -13.54 -1.37
CA TYR A 51 -8.23 -14.40 -0.43
C TYR A 51 -9.62 -14.71 -0.94
N ARG A 52 -10.10 -15.89 -0.57
CA ARG A 52 -11.44 -16.33 -0.88
C ARG A 52 -12.24 -16.32 0.39
N HIS A 53 -13.17 -15.38 0.52
CA HIS A 53 -14.13 -15.44 1.61
C HIS A 53 -15.03 -16.68 1.38
N PRO A 54 -15.31 -17.50 2.41
CA PRO A 54 -16.14 -18.70 2.24
C PRO A 54 -17.55 -18.44 1.69
N LYS A 55 -18.01 -17.18 1.76
CA LYS A 55 -19.34 -16.72 1.34
C LYS A 55 -19.35 -15.98 0.00
N ASN A 56 -18.19 -15.73 -0.61
CA ASN A 56 -18.06 -15.02 -1.88
C ASN A 56 -17.53 -15.98 -2.96
N GLU A 57 -18.18 -16.02 -4.12
CA GLU A 57 -17.73 -16.86 -5.24
C GLU A 57 -16.44 -16.33 -5.87
N GLU A 58 -16.29 -15.00 -5.95
CA GLU A 58 -15.09 -14.35 -6.49
C GLU A 58 -14.01 -14.17 -5.41
N PRO A 59 -12.73 -14.46 -5.75
CA PRO A 59 -11.61 -14.13 -4.88
C PRO A 59 -11.46 -12.60 -4.77
N GLU A 60 -11.39 -12.12 -3.54
CA GLU A 60 -11.05 -10.72 -3.27
C GLU A 60 -9.54 -10.53 -3.38
N LYS A 61 -9.15 -9.33 -3.80
CA LYS A 61 -7.76 -8.95 -4.00
C LYS A 61 -7.47 -7.63 -3.31
N GLU A 62 -6.33 -7.60 -2.63
CA GLU A 62 -5.86 -6.44 -1.89
C GLU A 62 -4.38 -6.23 -2.16
N LEU A 63 -3.98 -4.97 -2.28
CA LEU A 63 -2.57 -4.60 -2.43
C LEU A 63 -2.06 -4.06 -1.08
N ASN A 64 -1.08 -4.72 -0.50
CA ASN A 64 -0.34 -4.21 0.64
C ASN A 64 0.96 -3.53 0.16
N ILE A 65 1.15 -2.29 0.57
CA ILE A 65 2.34 -1.48 0.31
C ILE A 65 3.03 -1.26 1.65
N ILE A 66 4.23 -1.79 1.78
CA ILE A 66 5.03 -1.71 3.01
C ILE A 66 5.91 -0.48 2.94
N LEU A 67 5.79 0.34 3.98
CA LEU A 67 6.41 1.64 4.11
C LEU A 67 7.35 1.66 5.31
N GLU A 68 8.43 2.43 5.17
CA GLU A 68 9.25 2.88 6.30
C GLU A 68 9.12 4.39 6.42
N ARG A 69 8.94 4.89 7.64
CA ARG A 69 8.85 6.33 7.85
C ARG A 69 10.21 6.97 7.63
N ASN A 70 10.25 7.99 6.79
CA ASN A 70 11.46 8.79 6.59
C ASN A 70 11.54 9.85 7.70
N TYR A 71 12.61 9.81 8.49
CA TYR A 71 12.84 10.76 9.59
C TYR A 71 13.77 11.91 9.18
N ASN A 72 14.26 11.94 7.94
CA ASN A 72 15.18 12.97 7.44
C ASN A 72 14.46 14.22 6.89
N ASP A 73 13.21 14.46 7.26
CA ASP A 73 12.46 15.70 6.94
C ASP A 73 12.89 16.89 7.84
N GLN A 74 14.19 17.03 8.15
CA GLN A 74 14.77 18.20 8.82
C GLN A 74 15.50 19.11 7.85
#